data_AF-A0A059D9D3-F1
#
_entry.id   AF-A0A059D9D3-F1
#
_cell.length_a   1.000
_cell.length_b   1.000
_cell.length_c   1.000
_cell.angle_alpha   90.00
_cell.angle_beta   90.00
_cell.angle_gamma   90.00
#
_symmetry.space_group_name_H-M   'P 1'
#
loop_
_entity.id
_entity.type
_entity.pdbx_description
1 polymer ?
#
loop_
_entity_poly.entity_id
_entity_poly.type
_entity_poly.pdbx_seq_one_letter_code
_entity_poly.pdbx_strand_id
1 'polypeptide(L)'
;MMSCFLGVEISRYRTMVSFKKIEVLNQLAFDLSLDVFGWPVVMFFRFVTSAEIRKRSEFFEPFIMGLANTTVEQFCKSSVEPMGEESDHVHIIAISDALGVAIRIVYLDRSSCDKGGVSVNHHDFIPTVSSSRSGAVEPFITLLYRPGHYDMLYPKRPS
;
A
#
# COMPACT_ATOMS: atom_id res chain seq x y z
N MET A 1 -13.95 2.58 24.45
CA MET A 1 -13.08 1.88 25.42
C MET A 1 -11.88 1.30 24.68
N MET A 2 -10.96 2.14 24.19
CA MET A 2 -9.66 1.77 23.61
C MET A 2 -8.70 2.95 23.77
N SER A 3 -8.67 3.47 24.99
CA SER A 3 -7.81 4.56 25.44
C SER A 3 -7.14 4.07 26.73
N CYS A 4 -6.11 3.23 26.55
CA CYS A 4 -5.13 2.81 27.55
C CYS A 4 -4.36 1.65 26.91
N PHE A 5 -3.14 1.86 26.38
CA PHE A 5 -2.05 0.85 26.35
C PHE A 5 -0.75 1.27 25.66
N LEU A 6 -0.51 2.56 25.36
CA LEU A 6 0.77 3.01 24.78
C LEU A 6 1.60 3.96 25.67
N GLY A 7 1.20 4.16 26.93
CA GLY A 7 1.78 5.19 27.80
C GLY A 7 3.03 4.83 28.62
N VAL A 8 3.58 3.60 28.57
CA VAL A 8 4.56 3.19 29.60
C VAL A 8 5.96 2.79 29.07
N GLU A 9 6.20 2.66 27.77
CA GLU A 9 7.50 2.15 27.28
C GLU A 9 8.39 3.14 26.53
N ILE A 10 8.17 4.45 26.69
CA ILE A 10 8.95 5.50 26.01
C ILE A 10 10.25 5.89 26.77
N SER A 11 10.49 5.37 27.97
CA SER A 11 11.57 5.88 28.86
C SER A 11 12.99 5.31 28.63
N ARG A 12 13.31 4.68 27.49
CA ARG A 12 14.65 4.04 27.33
C ARG A 12 15.49 4.34 26.09
N TYR A 13 15.10 5.26 25.21
CA TYR A 13 15.90 5.59 24.02
C TYR A 13 16.37 7.06 24.02
N ARG A 14 17.48 7.32 24.72
CA ARG A 14 18.15 8.63 24.75
C ARG A 14 19.42 8.61 23.89
N THR A 15 19.29 8.98 22.61
CA THR A 15 20.43 9.42 21.77
C THR A 15 19.99 10.56 20.85
N MET A 16 20.74 11.66 20.90
CA MET A 16 20.31 13.04 20.59
C MET A 16 20.22 13.42 19.10
N VAL A 17 20.19 12.44 18.17
CA VAL A 17 20.05 12.68 16.71
C VAL A 17 18.65 12.30 16.19
N SER A 18 17.79 11.72 17.02
CA SER A 18 16.51 11.15 16.56
C SER A 18 15.25 11.71 17.25
N PHE A 19 15.35 12.66 18.17
CA PHE A 19 14.18 13.13 18.93
C PHE A 19 13.19 13.94 18.09
N LYS A 20 13.66 14.96 17.35
CA LYS A 20 12.79 15.77 16.48
C LYS A 20 12.18 14.97 15.33
N LYS A 21 12.93 14.01 14.77
CA LYS A 21 12.45 13.17 13.65
C LYS A 21 11.38 12.18 14.11
N ILE A 22 11.53 11.62 15.33
CA ILE A 22 10.51 10.74 15.95
C ILE A 22 9.26 11.55 16.30
N GLU A 23 9.39 12.77 16.81
CA GLU A 23 8.25 13.62 17.15
C GLU A 23 7.45 14.02 15.90
N VAL A 24 8.12 14.40 14.81
CA VAL A 24 7.46 14.71 13.52
C VAL A 24 6.78 13.47 12.93
N LEU A 25 7.42 12.29 12.99
CA LEU A 25 6.82 11.05 12.50
C LEU A 25 5.61 10.64 13.34
N ASN A 26 5.68 10.81 14.66
CA ASN A 26 4.57 10.53 15.57
C ASN A 26 3.41 11.51 15.35
N GLN A 27 3.72 12.79 15.12
CA GLN A 27 2.70 13.79 14.79
C GLN A 27 2.03 13.46 13.46
N LEU A 28 2.79 13.11 12.43
CA LEU A 28 2.24 12.73 11.13
C LEU A 28 1.37 11.46 11.24
N ALA A 29 1.81 10.46 12.00
CA ALA A 29 1.04 9.24 12.24
C ALA A 29 -0.25 9.54 13.01
N PHE A 30 -0.18 10.44 14.00
CA PHE A 30 -1.36 10.91 14.74
C PHE A 30 -2.32 11.67 13.82
N ASP A 31 -1.82 12.61 13.03
CA ASP A 31 -2.62 13.39 12.09
C ASP A 31 -3.31 12.46 11.07
N LEU A 32 -2.60 11.51 10.49
CA LEU A 32 -3.17 10.51 9.56
C LEU A 32 -4.19 9.56 10.23
N SER A 33 -4.09 9.36 11.55
CA SER A 33 -5.07 8.57 12.31
C SER A 33 -6.36 9.34 12.62
N LEU A 34 -6.35 10.67 12.48
CA LEU A 34 -7.54 11.49 12.63
C LEU A 34 -8.33 11.49 11.32
N ASP A 35 -9.63 11.18 11.41
CA ASP A 35 -10.51 11.13 10.23
C ASP A 35 -10.47 12.42 9.41
N VAL A 36 -10.31 13.57 10.09
CA VAL A 36 -10.26 14.91 9.50
C VAL A 36 -9.12 15.09 8.51
N PHE A 37 -7.96 14.45 8.75
CA PHE A 37 -6.78 14.58 7.89
C PHE A 37 -6.50 13.32 7.08
N GLY A 38 -6.80 12.13 7.62
CA GLY A 38 -6.61 10.86 6.93
C GLY A 38 -7.56 10.66 5.75
N TRP A 39 -8.86 10.96 5.91
CA TRP A 39 -9.86 10.66 4.88
C TRP A 39 -9.66 11.47 3.59
N PRO A 40 -9.35 12.77 3.62
CA PRO A 40 -9.05 13.52 2.39
C PRO A 40 -7.84 12.97 1.63
N VAL A 41 -6.82 12.51 2.35
CA VAL A 41 -5.62 11.89 1.74
C VAL A 41 -5.98 10.57 1.06
N VAL A 42 -6.76 9.71 1.73
CA VAL A 42 -7.26 8.48 1.10
C VAL A 42 -8.08 8.81 -0.14
N MET A 43 -9.05 9.73 -0.04
CA MET A 43 -9.88 10.15 -1.18
C MET A 43 -9.05 10.67 -2.35
N PHE A 44 -8.02 11.46 -2.09
CA PHE A 44 -7.11 11.92 -3.13
C PHE A 44 -6.49 10.74 -3.91
N PHE A 45 -5.95 9.74 -3.20
CA PHE A 45 -5.38 8.56 -3.87
C PHE A 45 -6.46 7.73 -4.59
N ARG A 46 -7.70 7.67 -4.07
CA ARG A 46 -8.82 7.02 -4.78
C ARG A 46 -9.12 7.70 -6.11
N PHE A 47 -9.15 9.04 -6.15
CA PHE A 47 -9.34 9.78 -7.40
C PHE A 47 -8.16 9.66 -8.36
N VAL A 48 -6.92 9.67 -7.86
CA VAL A 48 -5.73 9.42 -8.69
C VAL A 48 -5.80 8.03 -9.33
N THR A 49 -6.19 7.02 -8.55
CA THR A 49 -6.38 5.65 -9.03
C THR A 49 -7.47 5.58 -10.11
N SER A 50 -8.64 6.19 -9.87
CA SER A 50 -9.74 6.27 -10.86
C SER A 50 -9.27 6.96 -12.15
N ALA A 51 -8.57 8.09 -12.03
CA ALA A 51 -8.06 8.83 -13.18
C ALA A 51 -7.08 7.99 -14.01
N GLU A 52 -6.16 7.28 -13.38
CA GLU A 52 -5.18 6.44 -14.08
C GLU A 52 -5.84 5.22 -14.75
N ILE A 53 -6.82 4.60 -14.10
CA ILE A 53 -7.62 3.51 -14.69
C ILE A 53 -8.35 4.01 -15.94
N ARG A 54 -9.02 5.17 -15.86
CA ARG A 54 -9.79 5.74 -16.98
C ARG A 54 -8.89 6.20 -18.12
N LYS A 55 -7.72 6.75 -17.82
CA LYS A 55 -6.71 7.16 -18.81
C LYS A 55 -6.18 5.99 -19.62
N ARG A 56 -6.07 4.80 -19.02
CA ARG A 56 -5.63 3.56 -19.68
C ARG A 56 -6.75 2.52 -19.74
N SER A 57 -7.96 2.96 -20.10
CA SER A 57 -9.15 2.11 -20.07
C SER A 57 -8.97 0.82 -20.88
N GLU A 58 -8.40 0.88 -22.08
CA GLU A 58 -8.17 -0.29 -22.95
C GLU A 58 -7.29 -1.35 -22.28
N PHE A 59 -6.32 -0.92 -21.46
CA PHE A 59 -5.46 -1.83 -20.71
C PHE A 59 -6.20 -2.46 -19.52
N PHE A 60 -7.00 -1.68 -18.78
CA PHE A 60 -7.68 -2.15 -17.57
C PHE A 60 -8.99 -2.90 -17.82
N GLU A 61 -9.66 -2.63 -18.94
CA GLU A 61 -10.95 -3.21 -19.31
C GLU A 61 -11.01 -4.74 -19.19
N PRO A 62 -10.10 -5.54 -19.76
CA PRO A 62 -10.18 -7.00 -19.65
C PRO A 62 -10.10 -7.49 -18.20
N PHE A 63 -9.31 -6.83 -17.34
CA PHE A 63 -9.19 -7.18 -15.93
C PHE A 63 -10.46 -6.80 -15.15
N ILE A 64 -11.03 -5.63 -15.42
CA ILE A 64 -12.26 -5.14 -14.79
C ILE A 64 -13.46 -6.00 -15.19
N MET A 65 -13.56 -6.39 -16.46
CA MET A 65 -14.59 -7.31 -16.93
C MET A 65 -14.48 -8.67 -16.23
N GLY A 66 -13.26 -9.21 -16.07
CA GLY A 66 -13.04 -10.47 -15.37
C GLY A 66 -13.33 -10.42 -13.86
N LEU A 67 -13.09 -9.28 -13.22
CA LEU A 67 -13.24 -9.09 -11.77
C LEU A 67 -14.69 -8.79 -11.36
N ALA A 68 -15.34 -7.85 -12.05
CA ALA A 68 -16.62 -7.28 -11.64
C ALA A 68 -17.72 -7.39 -12.70
N ASN A 69 -17.39 -7.81 -13.93
CA ASN A 69 -18.33 -7.85 -15.06
C ASN A 69 -19.04 -6.51 -15.31
N THR A 70 -18.30 -5.40 -15.17
CA THR A 70 -18.78 -4.03 -15.37
C THR A 70 -17.87 -3.27 -16.33
N THR A 71 -18.30 -2.08 -16.78
CA THR A 71 -17.45 -1.19 -17.57
C THR A 71 -16.42 -0.48 -16.69
N VAL A 72 -15.34 0.01 -17.29
CA VAL A 72 -14.31 0.80 -16.59
C VAL A 72 -14.92 1.99 -15.84
N GLU A 73 -15.88 2.70 -16.45
CA GLU A 73 -16.52 3.85 -15.81
C GLU A 73 -17.37 3.44 -14.60
N GLN A 74 -18.14 2.36 -14.73
CA GLN A 74 -18.95 1.84 -13.63
C GLN A 74 -18.07 1.38 -12.48
N PHE A 75 -17.03 0.59 -12.76
CA PHE A 75 -16.07 0.14 -11.77
C PHE A 75 -15.42 1.30 -11.01
N CYS A 76 -15.01 2.36 -11.71
CA CYS A 76 -14.44 3.54 -11.06
C CYS A 76 -15.43 4.18 -10.07
N LYS A 77 -16.68 4.38 -10.48
CA LYS A 77 -17.70 5.02 -9.64
C LYS A 77 -18.19 4.15 -8.47
N SER A 78 -18.21 2.84 -8.62
CA SER A 78 -18.73 1.92 -7.60
C SER A 78 -17.68 1.35 -6.66
N SER A 79 -16.44 1.18 -7.14
CA SER A 79 -15.44 0.34 -6.46
C SER A 79 -14.07 1.03 -6.31
N VAL A 80 -13.85 2.18 -6.94
CA VAL A 80 -12.59 2.93 -6.83
C VAL A 80 -12.78 4.26 -6.12
N GLU A 81 -13.78 5.05 -6.48
CA GLU A 81 -14.00 6.40 -5.92
C GLU A 81 -14.63 6.41 -4.51
N PRO A 82 -15.57 5.53 -4.15
CA PRO A 82 -16.20 5.56 -2.83
C PRO A 82 -15.24 5.20 -1.70
N MET A 83 -15.41 5.84 -0.54
CA MET A 83 -14.72 5.46 0.70
C MET A 83 -15.20 4.10 1.20
N GLY A 84 -14.30 3.34 1.81
CA GLY A 84 -14.60 2.05 2.42
C GLY A 84 -14.57 0.86 1.45
N GLU A 85 -14.44 1.11 0.14
CA GLU A 85 -14.28 0.05 -0.85
C GLU A 85 -12.87 -0.55 -0.82
N GLU A 86 -12.80 -1.88 -0.79
CA GLU A 86 -11.54 -2.62 -0.76
C GLU A 86 -10.73 -2.40 -2.05
N SER A 87 -9.41 -2.53 -1.94
CA SER A 87 -8.48 -2.36 -3.07
C SER A 87 -7.83 -3.68 -3.42
N ASP A 88 -7.89 -4.01 -4.71
CA ASP A 88 -7.33 -5.23 -5.30
C ASP A 88 -6.16 -4.89 -6.25
N HIS A 89 -5.67 -5.87 -7.01
CA HIS A 89 -4.52 -5.73 -7.89
C HIS A 89 -4.70 -4.60 -8.90
N VAL A 90 -5.91 -4.41 -9.45
CA VAL A 90 -6.22 -3.31 -10.38
C VAL A 90 -5.90 -1.95 -9.75
N HIS A 91 -6.29 -1.74 -8.49
CA HIS A 91 -6.01 -0.49 -7.77
C HIS A 91 -4.52 -0.31 -7.52
N ILE A 92 -3.81 -1.38 -7.11
CA ILE A 92 -2.38 -1.34 -6.79
C ILE A 92 -1.55 -1.04 -8.04
N ILE A 93 -1.87 -1.68 -9.18
CA ILE A 93 -1.22 -1.42 -10.47
C ILE A 93 -1.41 0.05 -10.85
N ALA A 94 -2.66 0.53 -10.83
CA ALA A 94 -2.99 1.89 -11.24
C ALA A 94 -2.29 2.94 -10.36
N ILE A 95 -2.31 2.79 -9.03
CA ILE A 95 -1.66 3.77 -8.15
C ILE A 95 -0.14 3.69 -8.20
N SER A 96 0.44 2.49 -8.36
CA SER A 96 1.88 2.31 -8.53
C SER A 96 2.37 3.04 -9.77
N ASP A 97 1.68 2.85 -10.91
CA ASP A 97 2.00 3.55 -12.16
C ASP A 97 1.77 5.06 -12.07
N ALA A 98 0.65 5.50 -11.49
CA ALA A 98 0.32 6.92 -11.36
C ALA A 98 1.34 7.70 -10.52
N LEU A 99 1.83 7.09 -9.43
CA LEU A 99 2.82 7.70 -8.55
C LEU A 99 4.27 7.43 -9.00
N GLY A 100 4.48 6.48 -9.90
CA GLY A 100 5.82 6.02 -10.28
C GLY A 100 6.56 5.34 -9.13
N VAL A 101 5.85 4.74 -8.17
CA VAL A 101 6.41 4.10 -6.99
C VAL A 101 6.22 2.59 -7.07
N ALA A 102 7.32 1.84 -6.94
CA ALA A 102 7.28 0.37 -6.89
C ALA A 102 6.76 -0.13 -5.54
N ILE A 103 5.80 -1.05 -5.58
CA ILE A 103 5.11 -1.60 -4.40
C ILE A 103 5.28 -3.13 -4.40
N ARG A 104 5.69 -3.71 -3.28
CA ARG A 104 5.73 -5.16 -3.04
C ARG A 104 4.56 -5.56 -2.17
N ILE A 105 3.81 -6.56 -2.58
CA ILE A 105 2.79 -7.21 -1.74
C ILE A 105 3.30 -8.59 -1.33
N VAL A 106 3.37 -8.82 -0.04
CA VAL A 106 3.80 -10.07 0.58
C VAL A 106 2.57 -10.82 1.06
N TYR A 107 2.42 -12.08 0.64
CA TYR A 107 1.28 -12.92 1.00
C TYR A 107 1.68 -13.90 2.10
N LEU A 108 0.90 -13.92 3.19
CA LEU A 108 1.00 -14.97 4.19
C LEU A 108 0.32 -16.24 3.68
N ASP A 109 1.06 -17.04 2.91
CA ASP A 109 0.64 -18.40 2.61
C ASP A 109 1.13 -19.38 3.69
N ARG A 110 0.31 -20.37 4.00
CA ARG A 110 0.67 -21.53 4.83
C ARG A 110 1.40 -22.61 4.01
N SER A 111 1.49 -22.46 2.70
CA SER A 111 2.35 -23.27 1.82
C SER A 111 3.73 -22.60 1.75
N SER A 112 4.87 -23.21 2.08
CA SER A 112 5.27 -24.61 1.99
C SER A 112 6.42 -24.84 2.99
N CYS A 113 6.13 -25.61 4.04
CA CYS A 113 7.15 -26.21 4.90
C CYS A 113 7.72 -27.45 4.20
N ASP A 114 8.59 -27.29 3.19
CA ASP A 114 9.19 -28.49 2.59
C ASP A 114 10.72 -28.51 2.50
N LYS A 115 11.44 -27.40 2.78
CA LYS A 115 12.90 -27.43 2.97
C LYS A 115 13.39 -26.32 3.90
N GLY A 116 13.18 -26.46 5.21
CA GLY A 116 13.96 -25.75 6.25
C GLY A 116 14.01 -24.21 6.22
N GLY A 117 13.22 -23.55 5.38
CA GLY A 117 13.15 -22.09 5.26
C GLY A 117 11.74 -21.65 4.94
N VAL A 118 11.23 -20.65 5.66
CA VAL A 118 9.96 -20.00 5.37
C VAL A 118 10.19 -19.06 4.18
N SER A 119 9.98 -19.54 2.95
CA SER A 119 9.97 -18.67 1.78
C SER A 119 8.61 -17.98 1.68
N VAL A 120 8.59 -16.65 1.83
CA VAL A 120 7.35 -15.87 1.77
C VAL A 120 7.08 -15.46 0.32
N ASN A 121 5.89 -15.79 -0.19
CA ASN A 121 5.46 -15.42 -1.53
C ASN A 121 5.22 -13.91 -1.61
N HIS A 122 5.67 -13.27 -2.69
CA HIS A 122 5.48 -11.84 -2.91
C HIS A 122 5.28 -11.51 -4.39
N HIS A 123 4.56 -10.41 -4.64
CA HIS A 123 4.35 -9.83 -5.96
C HIS A 123 4.81 -8.39 -6.00
N ASP A 124 5.61 -8.07 -7.01
CA ASP A 124 6.17 -6.74 -7.22
C ASP A 124 5.42 -6.02 -8.32
N PHE A 125 4.82 -4.89 -7.94
CA PHE A 125 4.18 -3.94 -8.83
C PHE A 125 5.21 -2.88 -9.20
N ILE A 126 5.86 -3.06 -10.33
CA ILE A 126 6.89 -2.15 -10.84
C ILE A 126 6.25 -1.21 -11.86
N PRO A 127 6.29 0.11 -11.64
CA PRO A 127 5.66 1.05 -12.53
C PRO A 127 6.39 1.11 -13.88
N THR A 128 5.62 1.33 -14.94
CA THR A 128 6.11 1.38 -16.33
C THR A 128 7.20 2.43 -16.57
N VAL A 129 7.20 3.53 -15.83
CA VAL A 129 8.26 4.55 -15.90
C VAL A 129 9.60 4.06 -15.32
N SER A 130 9.58 3.05 -14.46
CA SER A 130 10.77 2.53 -13.79
C SER A 130 11.35 1.29 -14.46
N SER A 131 10.54 0.54 -15.22
CA SER A 131 10.97 -0.65 -15.97
C SER A 131 11.90 -0.35 -17.15
N SER A 132 12.03 0.92 -17.54
CA SER A 132 12.97 1.39 -18.57
C SER A 132 14.40 1.60 -18.04
N ARG A 133 14.64 1.47 -16.73
CA ARG A 133 15.98 1.51 -16.12
C ARG A 133 16.52 0.08 -16.06
N SER A 134 17.69 -0.15 -16.66
CA SER A 134 18.36 -1.45 -16.79
C SER A 134 18.94 -1.97 -15.47
N GLY A 135 18.09 -2.16 -14.46
CA GLY A 135 18.44 -2.70 -13.15
C GLY A 135 17.19 -3.20 -12.43
N ALA A 136 17.35 -4.19 -11.56
CA ALA A 136 16.26 -4.65 -10.71
C ALA A 136 15.83 -3.48 -9.79
N VAL A 137 14.61 -2.98 -9.99
CA VAL A 137 14.02 -1.93 -9.14
C VAL A 137 13.56 -2.58 -7.85
N GLU A 138 14.25 -2.32 -6.76
CA GLU A 138 13.80 -2.76 -5.43
C GLU A 138 12.55 -1.94 -5.03
N PRO A 139 11.44 -2.60 -4.66
CA PRO A 139 10.23 -1.89 -4.25
C PRO A 139 10.45 -0.98 -3.04
N PHE A 140 9.98 0.26 -3.14
CA PHE A 140 10.15 1.26 -2.08
C PHE A 140 9.17 1.01 -0.91
N ILE A 141 7.98 0.50 -1.23
CA ILE A 141 6.93 0.18 -0.25
C ILE A 141 6.74 -1.33 -0.24
N THR A 142 6.79 -1.94 0.94
CA THR A 142 6.43 -3.35 1.12
C THR A 142 5.21 -3.45 2.02
N LEU A 143 4.16 -4.12 1.55
CA LEU A 143 2.93 -4.35 2.28
C LEU A 143 2.73 -5.84 2.53
N LEU A 144 2.23 -6.20 3.70
CA LEU A 144 1.72 -7.52 4.03
C LEU A 144 0.24 -7.57 3.72
N TYR A 145 -0.18 -8.50 2.86
CA TYR A 145 -1.58 -8.74 2.58
C TYR A 145 -2.12 -9.89 3.45
N ARG A 146 -3.27 -9.61 4.06
CA ARG A 146 -4.16 -10.57 4.71
C ARG A 146 -5.56 -10.35 4.11
N PRO A 147 -6.45 -11.37 4.05
CA PRO A 147 -7.79 -11.16 3.51
C PRO A 147 -8.48 -9.95 4.18
N GLY A 148 -8.81 -8.93 3.38
CA GLY A 148 -9.41 -7.66 3.83
C GLY A 148 -8.47 -6.66 4.51
N HIS A 149 -7.14 -6.86 4.49
CA HIS A 149 -6.21 -5.99 5.23
C HIS A 149 -4.80 -5.89 4.63
N TYR A 150 -4.24 -4.68 4.66
CA TYR A 150 -2.85 -4.40 4.27
C TYR A 150 -2.09 -3.74 5.43
N ASP A 151 -0.94 -4.30 5.81
CA ASP A 151 -0.04 -3.72 6.81
C ASP A 151 1.29 -3.28 6.16
N MET A 152 1.91 -2.21 6.64
CA MET A 152 3.25 -1.84 6.17
C MET A 152 4.33 -2.74 6.79
N LEU A 153 5.24 -3.26 5.96
CA LEU A 153 6.44 -3.98 6.39
C LEU A 153 7.67 -3.10 6.24
N TYR A 154 8.51 -3.08 7.29
CA TYR A 154 9.78 -2.39 7.29
C TYR A 154 10.92 -3.41 7.25
N PRO A 155 11.84 -3.33 6.26
CA PRO A 155 12.97 -4.25 6.18
C PRO A 155 13.88 -4.07 7.40
N LYS A 156 14.37 -5.20 7.93
CA LYS A 156 15.36 -5.19 9.00
C LYS A 156 16.66 -4.61 8.44
N ARG A 157 17.31 -3.70 9.19
CA ARG A 157 18.65 -3.25 8.80
C ARG A 157 19.60 -4.46 8.74
N PRO A 158 20.44 -4.57 7.71
CA PRO A 158 21.47 -5.60 7.69
C PRO A 158 22.37 -5.40 8.91
N SER A 159 22.56 -6.49 9.67
CA SER A 159 23.43 -6.56 10.85
C SER A 159 24.89 -6.66 10.47
#